data_AF-A0A060ZCW0-F1
#
_entry.id   AF-A0A060ZCW0-F1
#
_cell.length_a   1.000
_cell.length_b   1.000
_cell.length_c   1.000
_cell.angle_alpha   90.00
_cell.angle_beta   90.00
_cell.angle_gamma   90.00
#
_symmetry.space_group_name_H-M   'P 1'
#
loop_
_entity.id
_entity.type
_entity.pdbx_description
1 polymer ?
#
loop_
_entity_poly.entity_id
_entity_poly.type
_entity_poly.pdbx_seq_one_letter_code
_entity_poly.pdbx_strand_id
1 'polypeptide(L)'
;MAAIIFIYFAALSPAVTFGGLLGEKTGGLIGVSELIIATAMQGVIFSLLGAQPLLVVGFSGPLLVFEEAFYSFCNANDMEYLTGRVWIGFWLVLIVVLIVAFEGSFLVRFVSRFTQEIFSFLISLIFIYETFSKLGKVRLEGRAPINTGLVLIGLNCPLANKFAIHS
;
A
#
# COMPACT_ATOMS: atom_id res chain seq x y z
N MET A 1 -15.99 -13.97 17.18
CA MET A 1 -15.29 -14.88 16.26
C MET A 1 -15.50 -14.54 14.79
N ALA A 2 -16.74 -14.36 14.28
CA ALA A 2 -16.98 -14.04 12.87
C ALA A 2 -16.28 -12.75 12.38
N ALA A 3 -16.30 -11.67 13.17
CA ALA A 3 -15.63 -10.41 12.84
C ALA A 3 -14.10 -10.54 12.69
N ILE A 4 -13.47 -11.40 13.50
CA ILE A 4 -12.02 -11.63 13.45
C ILE A 4 -11.63 -12.29 12.13
N ILE A 5 -12.38 -13.32 11.73
CA ILE A 5 -12.14 -14.03 10.46
C ILE A 5 -12.36 -13.09 9.28
N PHE A 6 -13.43 -12.29 9.32
CA PHE A 6 -13.73 -11.31 8.27
C PHE A 6 -12.62 -10.25 8.13
N ILE A 7 -12.22 -9.62 9.23
CA ILE A 7 -11.18 -8.58 9.22
C ILE A 7 -9.82 -9.16 8.83
N TYR A 8 -9.50 -10.39 9.26
CA TYR A 8 -8.27 -11.07 8.87
C TYR A 8 -8.14 -11.19 7.35
N PHE A 9 -9.17 -11.69 6.66
CA PHE A 9 -9.14 -11.78 5.19
C PHE A 9 -9.20 -10.40 4.51
N ALA A 10 -9.95 -9.46 5.08
CA ALA A 10 -10.02 -8.09 4.56
C ALA A 10 -8.68 -7.36 4.63
N ALA A 11 -7.87 -7.59 5.68
CA ALA A 11 -6.54 -6.98 5.83
C ALA A 11 -5.45 -7.76 5.08
N LEU A 12 -5.55 -9.09 5.00
CA LEU A 12 -4.56 -9.94 4.34
C LEU A 12 -4.55 -9.76 2.82
N SER A 13 -5.72 -9.64 2.17
CA SER A 13 -5.82 -9.54 0.72
C SER A 13 -5.08 -8.31 0.14
N PRO A 14 -5.26 -7.09 0.68
CA PRO A 14 -4.46 -5.92 0.29
C PRO A 14 -2.98 -6.07 0.63
N ALA A 15 -2.64 -6.66 1.79
CA ALA A 15 -1.24 -6.85 2.19
C ALA A 15 -0.48 -7.76 1.21
N VAL A 16 -1.06 -8.90 0.83
CA VAL A 16 -0.44 -9.80 -0.17
C VAL A 16 -0.36 -9.12 -1.53
N THR A 17 -1.44 -8.44 -1.94
CA THR A 17 -1.48 -7.74 -3.22
C THR A 17 -0.40 -6.67 -3.30
N PHE A 18 -0.38 -5.72 -2.37
CA PHE A 18 0.58 -4.62 -2.39
C PHE A 18 2.01 -5.07 -2.12
N GLY A 19 2.22 -6.10 -1.29
CA GLY A 19 3.54 -6.68 -1.07
C GLY A 19 4.12 -7.32 -2.33
N GLY A 20 3.28 -7.94 -3.17
CA GLY A 20 3.73 -8.52 -4.44
C GLY A 20 4.16 -7.43 -5.42
N LEU A 21 3.35 -6.37 -5.54
CA LEU A 21 3.66 -5.24 -6.40
C LEU A 21 4.92 -4.51 -5.94
N LEU A 22 5.09 -4.34 -4.62
CA LEU A 22 6.27 -3.71 -4.06
C LEU A 22 7.53 -4.54 -4.36
N GLY A 23 7.45 -5.87 -4.29
CA GLY A 23 8.53 -6.78 -4.67
C GLY A 23 8.96 -6.64 -6.12
N GLU A 24 7.99 -6.61 -7.04
CA GLU A 24 8.27 -6.42 -8.48
C GLU A 24 8.90 -5.05 -8.77
N LYS A 25 8.44 -4.00 -8.08
CA LYS A 25 8.91 -2.62 -8.31
C LYS A 25 10.25 -2.29 -7.65
N THR A 26 10.59 -2.97 -6.55
CA THR A 26 11.85 -2.74 -5.80
C THR A 26 12.94 -3.75 -6.13
N GLY A 27 12.80 -4.53 -7.21
CA GLY A 27 13.79 -5.54 -7.62
C GLY A 27 13.95 -6.68 -6.60
N GLY A 28 12.91 -6.95 -5.80
CA GLY A 28 12.92 -8.00 -4.77
C GLY A 28 13.55 -7.60 -3.43
N LEU A 29 13.88 -6.33 -3.19
CA LEU A 29 14.43 -5.88 -1.92
C LEU A 29 13.39 -5.86 -0.78
N ILE A 30 12.11 -5.59 -1.10
CA ILE A 30 10.99 -5.69 -0.15
C ILE A 30 9.87 -6.46 -0.82
N GLY A 31 9.55 -7.63 -0.29
CA GLY A 31 8.49 -8.48 -0.81
C GLY A 31 7.26 -8.55 0.09
N VAL A 32 6.47 -9.59 -0.19
CA VAL A 32 5.23 -9.91 0.54
C VAL A 32 5.53 -10.30 1.99
N SER A 33 6.60 -11.05 2.23
CA SER A 33 7.00 -11.54 3.56
C SER A 33 7.27 -10.39 4.53
N GLU A 34 8.05 -9.40 4.10
CA GLU A 34 8.44 -8.24 4.89
C GLU A 34 7.20 -7.42 5.24
N LEU A 35 6.28 -7.24 4.29
CA LEU A 35 5.09 -6.45 4.50
C LEU A 35 4.09 -7.13 5.46
N ILE A 36 3.92 -8.45 5.35
CA ILE A 36 3.06 -9.21 6.28
C ILE A 36 3.62 -9.15 7.70
N ILE A 37 4.93 -9.38 7.87
CA ILE A 37 5.57 -9.34 9.19
C ILE A 37 5.48 -7.94 9.79
N ALA A 38 5.76 -6.89 9.00
CA ALA A 38 5.66 -5.51 9.45
C ALA A 38 4.23 -5.15 9.88
N THR A 39 3.23 -5.51 9.08
CA THR A 39 1.82 -5.22 9.39
C THR A 39 1.35 -5.99 10.62
N ALA A 40 1.76 -7.25 10.78
CA ALA A 40 1.44 -8.06 11.95
C ALA A 40 2.07 -7.50 13.23
N MET A 41 3.36 -7.18 13.20
CA MET A 41 4.07 -6.61 14.35
C MET A 41 3.48 -5.25 14.74
N GLN A 42 3.25 -4.37 13.77
CA GLN A 42 2.62 -3.07 14.00
C GLN A 42 1.20 -3.21 14.54
N GLY A 43 0.40 -4.14 14.03
CA GLY A 43 -0.96 -4.42 14.53
C GLY A 43 -0.98 -4.91 15.98
N VAL A 44 -0.03 -5.77 16.38
CA VAL A 44 0.10 -6.23 17.77
C VAL A 44 0.51 -5.08 18.68
N ILE A 45 1.53 -4.31 18.31
CA ILE A 45 2.00 -3.17 19.12
C ILE A 45 0.89 -2.12 19.25
N PHE A 46 0.19 -1.80 18.16
CA PHE A 46 -0.87 -0.80 18.15
C PHE A 46 -2.13 -1.26 18.90
N SER A 47 -2.46 -2.55 18.89
CA SER A 47 -3.60 -3.06 19.66
C SER A 47 -3.35 -3.07 21.18
N LEU A 48 -2.08 -3.21 21.61
CA LEU A 48 -1.70 -3.18 23.02
C LEU A 48 -1.53 -1.76 23.58
N LEU A 49 -0.94 -0.85 22.79
CA LEU A 49 -0.55 0.50 23.24
C LEU A 49 -1.40 1.62 22.64
N GLY A 50 -2.26 1.33 21.67
CA GLY A 50 -3.03 2.33 20.92
C GLY A 50 -4.26 2.85 21.68
N ALA A 51 -4.56 4.14 21.49
CA ALA A 51 -5.75 4.79 22.06
C ALA A 51 -7.07 4.31 21.42
N GLN A 52 -7.02 3.74 20.21
CA GLN A 52 -8.19 3.21 19.50
C GLN A 52 -7.87 1.85 18.86
N PRO A 53 -8.08 0.74 19.58
CA PRO A 53 -7.73 -0.61 19.10
C PRO A 53 -8.61 -1.13 17.95
N LEU A 54 -9.70 -0.42 17.60
CA LEU A 54 -10.51 -0.73 16.41
C LEU A 54 -9.85 -0.32 15.09
N LEU A 55 -8.80 0.51 15.12
CA LEU A 55 -8.12 0.95 13.90
C LEU A 55 -7.18 -0.14 13.40
N VAL A 56 -7.45 -0.65 12.20
CA VAL A 56 -6.59 -1.60 11.48
C VAL A 56 -5.55 -0.82 10.69
N VAL A 57 -4.28 -0.97 11.04
CA VAL A 57 -3.19 -0.35 10.30
C VAL A 57 -2.76 -1.27 9.17
N GLY A 58 -2.57 -0.71 7.98
CA GLY A 58 -2.17 -1.47 6.81
C GLY A 58 -1.53 -0.60 5.74
N PHE A 59 -0.94 -1.27 4.76
CA PHE A 59 -0.33 -0.62 3.60
C PHE A 59 -1.39 -0.05 2.65
N SER A 60 -1.09 1.05 1.97
CA SER A 60 -2.03 1.75 1.09
C SER A 60 -1.40 2.09 -0.26
N GLY A 61 -2.25 2.29 -1.28
CA GLY A 61 -1.82 2.64 -2.64
C GLY A 61 -0.89 3.87 -2.72
N PRO A 62 -1.16 4.98 -2.00
CA PRO A 62 -0.25 6.13 -1.99
C PRO A 62 1.15 5.82 -1.47
N LEU A 63 1.27 4.94 -0.45
CA LEU A 63 2.57 4.50 0.05
C LEU A 63 3.32 3.66 -0.99
N LEU A 64 2.62 2.84 -1.76
CA LEU A 64 3.22 2.08 -2.86
C LEU A 64 3.84 3.01 -3.90
N VAL A 65 3.07 4.02 -4.35
CA VAL A 65 3.53 4.99 -5.36
C VAL A 65 4.72 5.80 -4.83
N PHE A 66 4.70 6.16 -3.54
CA PHE A 66 5.82 6.83 -2.89
C PHE A 66 7.08 5.95 -2.88
N GLU A 67 6.98 4.68 -2.48
CA GLU A 67 8.11 3.74 -2.46
C GLU A 67 8.64 3.47 -3.87
N GLU A 68 7.78 3.32 -4.89
CA GLU A 68 8.19 3.17 -6.29
C GLU A 68 8.94 4.42 -6.80
N ALA A 69 8.43 5.61 -6.51
CA ALA A 69 9.09 6.86 -6.88
C ALA A 69 10.43 7.02 -6.15
N PHE A 70 10.49 6.68 -4.86
CA PHE A 70 11.70 6.76 -4.06
C PHE A 70 12.77 5.77 -4.52
N TYR A 71 12.37 4.53 -4.87
CA TYR A 71 13.27 3.53 -5.44
C TYR A 71 13.86 4.00 -6.77
N SER A 72 13.02 4.54 -7.67
CA SER A 72 13.47 5.11 -8.95
C SER A 72 14.44 6.29 -8.74
N PHE A 73 14.15 7.16 -7.78
CA PHE A 73 15.03 8.27 -7.42
C PHE A 73 16.39 7.79 -6.89
N CYS A 74 16.42 6.79 -6.01
CA CYS A 74 17.67 6.23 -5.48
C CYS A 74 18.52 5.62 -6.60
N ASN A 75 17.88 4.86 -7.51
CA ASN A 75 18.55 4.24 -8.64
C ASN A 75 19.10 5.27 -9.65
N ALA A 76 18.42 6.41 -9.82
CA ALA A 76 18.90 7.50 -10.69
C ALA A 76 20.10 8.27 -10.10
N ASN A 77 20.30 8.22 -8.78
CA ASN A 77 21.36 8.93 -8.08
C ASN A 77 22.44 7.99 -7.51
N ASP A 78 22.46 6.71 -7.93
CA ASP A 78 23.37 5.67 -7.42
C ASP A 78 23.40 5.57 -5.88
N MET A 79 22.25 5.80 -5.23
CA MET A 79 22.11 5.72 -3.78
C MET A 79 21.50 4.39 -3.36
N GLU A 80 21.98 3.85 -2.24
CA GLU A 80 21.43 2.62 -1.69
C GLU A 80 20.04 2.83 -1.09
N TYR A 81 19.04 2.16 -1.67
CA TYR A 81 17.63 2.26 -1.29
C TYR A 81 17.39 1.96 0.20
N LEU A 82 18.03 0.91 0.74
CA LEU A 82 17.86 0.48 2.13
C LEU A 82 18.31 1.57 3.12
N THR A 83 19.50 2.14 2.88
CA THR A 83 20.07 3.22 3.69
C THR A 83 19.20 4.48 3.61
N GLY A 84 18.72 4.82 2.42
CA GLY A 84 17.80 5.94 2.22
C GLY A 84 16.46 5.77 2.97
N ARG A 85 15.91 4.55 2.99
CA ARG A 85 14.66 4.24 3.69
C ARG A 85 14.78 4.39 5.21
N VAL A 86 15.91 3.98 5.79
CA VAL A 86 16.21 4.19 7.23
C VAL A 86 16.31 5.69 7.55
N TRP A 87 16.93 6.48 6.68
CA TRP A 87 17.04 7.92 6.86
C TRP A 87 15.68 8.63 6.81
N ILE A 88 14.81 8.25 5.88
CA ILE A 88 13.42 8.74 5.84
C ILE A 88 12.69 8.34 7.14
N GLY A 89 12.86 7.11 7.60
CA GLY A 89 12.29 6.63 8.86
C GLY A 89 12.73 7.47 10.07
N PHE A 90 14.01 7.83 10.14
CA PHE A 90 14.55 8.69 11.20
C PHE A 90 13.87 10.08 11.20
N TRP A 91 13.76 10.71 10.03
CA TRP A 91 13.07 11.99 9.90
C TRP A 91 11.57 11.91 10.22
N LEU A 92 10.90 10.83 9.83
CA LEU A 92 9.50 10.60 10.16
C LEU A 92 9.28 10.53 11.68
N VAL A 93 10.12 9.79 12.41
CA VAL A 93 10.03 9.71 13.87
C VAL A 93 10.26 11.08 14.50
N LEU A 94 11.28 11.83 14.04
CA LEU A 94 11.57 13.16 14.54
C LEU A 94 10.38 14.11 14.33
N ILE A 95 9.80 14.14 13.13
CA ILE A 95 8.64 14.99 12.82
C ILE A 95 7.43 14.60 13.66
N VAL A 96 7.15 13.30 13.82
CA VAL A 96 6.03 12.82 14.64
C VAL A 96 6.21 13.21 16.11
N VAL A 97 7.41 13.04 16.68
CA VAL A 97 7.69 13.44 18.08
C VAL A 97 7.52 14.94 18.27
N LEU A 98 7.99 15.77 17.33
CA LEU A 98 7.79 17.22 17.39
C LEU A 98 6.30 17.58 17.32
N ILE A 99 5.55 17.02 16.39
CA ILE A 99 4.10 17.29 16.24
C ILE A 99 3.33 16.89 17.50
N VAL A 100 3.67 15.75 18.12
CA VAL A 100 3.05 15.32 19.38
C VAL A 100 3.42 16.28 20.52
N ALA A 101 4.68 16.71 20.63
CA ALA A 101 5.13 17.64 21.66
C ALA A 101 4.46 19.02 21.56
N PHE A 102 4.11 19.47 20.36
CA PHE A 102 3.43 20.74 20.11
C PHE A 102 1.89 20.65 20.03
N GLU A 103 1.28 19.57 20.54
CA GLU A 103 -0.18 19.40 20.55
C GLU A 103 -0.81 19.47 19.14
N GLY A 104 -0.17 18.82 18.15
CA GLY A 104 -0.64 18.77 16.76
C GLY A 104 -2.07 18.23 16.57
N SER A 105 -2.62 17.57 17.59
CA SER A 105 -4.03 17.17 17.70
C SER A 105 -5.02 18.33 17.48
N PHE A 106 -4.61 19.58 17.71
CA PHE A 106 -5.42 20.75 17.38
C PHE A 106 -5.70 20.87 15.87
N LEU A 107 -4.76 20.48 15.00
CA LEU A 107 -4.92 20.55 13.55
C LEU A 107 -6.05 19.66 13.04
N VAL A 108 -6.23 18.50 13.68
CA VAL A 108 -7.30 17.54 13.36
C VAL A 108 -8.69 18.14 13.63
N ARG A 109 -8.82 19.09 14.57
CA ARG A 109 -10.10 19.75 14.87
C ARG A 109 -10.59 20.67 13.74
N PHE A 110 -9.70 21.11 12.86
CA PHE A 110 -10.10 21.89 11.67
C PHE A 110 -10.66 21.02 10.55
N VAL A 111 -10.47 19.70 10.61
CA VAL A 111 -11.05 18.78 9.62
C VAL A 111 -12.54 18.68 9.87
N SER A 112 -13.32 19.33 9.00
CA SER A 112 -14.78 19.34 9.09
C SER A 112 -15.38 17.95 8.78
N ARG A 113 -16.57 17.68 9.32
CA ARG A 113 -17.35 16.47 9.01
C ARG A 113 -17.59 16.32 7.49
N PHE A 114 -17.79 17.42 6.78
CA PHE A 114 -17.95 17.44 5.33
C PHE A 114 -16.72 16.87 4.61
N THR A 115 -15.52 17.26 5.04
CA THR A 115 -14.25 16.74 4.48
C THR A 115 -14.10 15.24 4.75
N GLN A 116 -14.45 14.77 5.95
CA GLN A 116 -14.38 13.35 6.32
C GLN A 116 -15.34 12.51 5.48
N GLU A 117 -16.57 12.99 5.28
CA GLU A 117 -17.58 12.31 4.46
C GLU A 117 -17.11 12.20 3.00
N ILE A 118 -16.60 13.27 2.40
CA ILE A 118 -16.03 13.24 1.04
C ILE A 118 -14.85 12.26 0.95
N PHE A 119 -13.94 12.29 1.93
CA PHE A 119 -12.77 11.40 1.94
C PHE A 119 -13.17 9.93 2.04
N SER A 120 -14.14 9.61 2.90
CA SER A 120 -14.66 8.24 3.04
C SER A 120 -15.36 7.75 1.78
N PHE A 121 -16.10 8.63 1.09
CA PHE A 121 -16.74 8.33 -0.19
C PHE A 121 -15.71 8.07 -1.28
N LEU A 122 -14.64 8.88 -1.34
CA LEU A 122 -13.55 8.73 -2.29
C LEU A 122 -12.84 7.38 -2.15
N ILE A 123 -12.46 7.00 -0.92
CA ILE A 123 -11.80 5.70 -0.66
C ILE A 123 -12.73 4.55 -1.07
N SER A 124 -14.01 4.65 -0.73
CA SER A 124 -15.01 3.64 -1.08
C SER A 124 -15.14 3.48 -2.61
N LEU A 125 -15.16 4.59 -3.35
CA LEU A 125 -15.19 4.59 -4.80
C LEU A 125 -13.93 3.97 -5.40
N ILE A 126 -12.74 4.31 -4.88
CA ILE A 126 -11.47 3.72 -5.31
C ILE A 126 -11.48 2.21 -5.10
N PHE A 127 -11.96 1.72 -3.96
CA PHE A 127 -12.03 0.28 -3.67
C PHE A 127 -12.99 -0.47 -4.61
N ILE A 128 -14.15 0.13 -4.92
CA ILE A 128 -15.10 -0.42 -5.89
C ILE A 128 -14.46 -0.47 -7.28
N TYR A 129 -13.84 0.62 -7.72
CA TYR A 129 -13.17 0.70 -9.02
C TYR A 129 -12.05 -0.35 -9.13
N GLU A 130 -11.21 -0.48 -8.10
CA GLU A 130 -10.13 -1.46 -8.06
C GLU A 130 -10.68 -2.90 -8.17
N THR A 131 -11.79 -3.20 -7.49
CA THR A 131 -12.44 -4.51 -7.56
C THR A 131 -12.94 -4.83 -8.97
N PHE A 132 -13.61 -3.88 -9.63
CA PHE A 132 -14.07 -4.06 -11.02
C PHE A 132 -12.90 -4.18 -12.00
N SER A 133 -11.83 -3.39 -11.81
CA SER A 133 -10.62 -3.48 -12.64
C SER A 133 -9.97 -4.87 -12.54
N LYS A 134 -9.84 -5.41 -11.32
CA LYS A 134 -9.33 -6.78 -11.08
C LYS A 134 -10.23 -7.83 -11.73
N LEU A 135 -11.55 -7.71 -11.61
CA LEU A 135 -12.50 -8.65 -12.21
C LEU A 135 -12.46 -8.62 -13.75
N GLY A 136 -12.37 -7.42 -14.35
CA GLY A 136 -12.26 -7.24 -15.78
C GLY A 136 -11.00 -7.89 -16.36
N LYS A 137 -9.85 -7.75 -15.68
CA LYS A 137 -8.60 -8.41 -16.07
C LYS A 137 -8.76 -9.94 -16.10
N VAL A 138 -9.35 -10.53 -15.07
CA VAL A 138 -9.60 -12.00 -15.02
C VAL A 138 -10.54 -12.47 -16.15
N ARG A 139 -11.56 -11.68 -16.49
CA ARG A 139 -12.49 -12.00 -17.58
C ARG A 139 -11.80 -12.02 -18.94
N LEU A 140 -10.85 -11.11 -19.17
CA LEU A 140 -10.09 -10.98 -20.42
C LEU A 140 -8.96 -12.02 -20.53
N GLU A 141 -8.33 -12.38 -19.41
CA GLU A 141 -7.25 -13.39 -19.32
C GLU A 141 -7.76 -14.84 -19.42
N GLY A 142 -9.09 -15.07 -19.44
CA GLY A 142 -9.73 -16.39 -19.56
C GLY A 142 -9.48 -17.17 -20.87
N ARG A 143 -8.39 -16.86 -21.61
CA ARG A 143 -7.95 -17.54 -22.84
C ARG A 143 -6.44 -17.92 -22.87
N ALA A 144 -5.73 -17.95 -21.75
CA ALA A 144 -4.35 -18.47 -21.68
C ALA A 144 -4.13 -19.39 -20.45
N PRO A 145 -3.26 -20.41 -20.53
CA PRO A 145 -3.20 -21.47 -19.54
C PRO A 145 -2.65 -21.01 -18.19
N ILE A 146 -3.13 -21.72 -17.18
CA ILE A 146 -2.88 -21.61 -15.74
C ILE A 146 -1.40 -21.92 -15.44
N ASN A 147 -0.50 -20.96 -15.63
CA ASN A 147 0.83 -21.01 -15.02
C ASN A 147 1.46 -19.63 -14.83
N THR A 148 0.78 -18.76 -14.09
CA THR A 148 1.42 -17.61 -13.41
C THR A 148 0.50 -17.14 -12.28
N GLY A 149 0.51 -17.87 -11.17
CA GLY A 149 0.11 -17.26 -9.90
C GLY A 149 1.10 -16.14 -9.62
N LEU A 150 0.60 -14.94 -9.25
CA LEU A 150 1.41 -13.82 -8.72
C LEU A 150 2.03 -12.78 -9.71
N VAL A 151 1.55 -12.61 -10.96
CA VAL A 151 2.16 -11.61 -11.90
C VAL A 151 1.21 -10.53 -12.47
N LEU A 152 -0.09 -10.49 -12.16
CA LEU A 152 -1.01 -9.60 -12.93
C LEU A 152 -1.94 -8.66 -12.12
N ILE A 153 -1.51 -8.20 -10.94
CA ILE A 153 -2.26 -7.13 -10.23
C ILE A 153 -1.61 -5.73 -10.35
N GLY A 154 -0.34 -5.62 -10.73
CA GLY A 154 0.31 -4.31 -10.91
C GLY A 154 0.97 -4.23 -12.26
N LEU A 155 0.50 -3.29 -13.07
CA LEU A 155 1.24 -2.76 -14.20
C LEU A 155 1.75 -3.77 -15.23
N ASN A 156 0.82 -4.21 -16.09
CA ASN A 156 1.12 -4.09 -17.52
C ASN A 156 0.17 -3.08 -18.18
N CYS A 157 0.40 -1.80 -17.86
CA CYS A 157 0.00 -0.67 -18.68
C CYS A 157 1.10 0.39 -18.54
N PRO A 158 2.26 0.13 -19.16
CA PRO A 158 2.67 0.97 -20.29
C PRO A 158 3.33 0.20 -21.47
N LEU A 159 3.10 -1.12 -21.62
CA LEU A 159 3.70 -1.92 -22.72
C LEU A 159 2.70 -2.39 -23.79
N ALA A 160 1.43 -1.99 -23.71
CA ALA A 160 0.47 -2.18 -24.80
C ALA A 160 0.81 -1.35 -26.06
N ASN A 161 1.69 -0.35 -25.95
CA ASN A 161 2.04 0.52 -27.09
C ASN A 161 3.29 0.07 -27.87
N LYS A 162 3.93 -1.06 -27.50
CA LYS A 162 5.09 -1.59 -28.24
C LYS A 162 4.79 -2.82 -29.11
N PHE A 163 3.58 -3.36 -29.05
CA PHE A 163 3.13 -4.47 -29.90
C PHE A 163 2.19 -4.04 -31.05
N ALA A 164 1.87 -2.74 -31.17
CA ALA A 164 1.03 -2.20 -32.24
C ALA A 164 1.82 -1.67 -33.47
N ILE A 165 3.15 -1.83 -33.52
CA ILE A 165 3.99 -1.29 -34.63
C ILE A 165 4.64 -2.41 -35.48
N HIS A 166 4.39 -3.70 -35.19
CA HIS A 166 4.82 -4.74 -36.12
C HIS A 166 3.83 -5.91 -36.22
N SER A 167 2.73 -5.66 -36.92
CA SER A 167 2.07 -6.64 -37.80
C SER A 167 1.35 -5.89 -38.91
#